data_AF-A0A7L5DGH5-F1
#
_entry.id   AF-A0A7L5DGH5-F1
#
_cell.length_a   1.000
_cell.length_b   1.000
_cell.length_c   1.000
_cell.angle_alpha   90.00
_cell.angle_beta   90.00
_cell.angle_gamma   90.00
#
_symmetry.space_group_name_H-M   'P 1'
#
loop_
_entity.id
_entity.type
_entity.pdbx_description
1 polymer ?
#
loop_
_entity_poly.entity_id
_entity_poly.type
_entity_poly.pdbx_seq_one_letter_code
_entity_poly.pdbx_strand_id
1 'polypeptide(L)'
;MTREQLIDTIGKNGRRLSMKAADLTGFDFSGLDLTQADFRFADLRRANFRGAILRQADLSYANLTGANLTDADLYEANLNFCGLSDTNLTGANMEGAKVNFSVGQSQPYSTAKLPAEPITLTTILQKPGWGLLIGALLGALLIYGCNAIVYFTNLIVTAKDPALVGLYRFLVVQNMSDGVVMFLLVWALSIRLARTVAKPWKRHLIVTVVVLISFFVVNTGVYYLIGKPSIDELKKRPQGIDDTAPWFFYVIGDLLVANFFLYILQQGRQMTRKLTEQEFQLLNLEKLKTRAELDALQAKINPHFLYNALNSIASLVHDDPEKAEEMTLLLSKLFRYSTGRDGDLFSSLTDELEMVRTYLQVEQVRFGNRLTFTVDISNPALNALRLPQFLLQPIVENAIKHGIAKRAESGRIDVRIYEKNDYLHLCVHDNGPAFPDDMGGGYGLRSIQDKLHLLYGDDADVEFQNFPLKQVLISIRLARINTMSTVTASPTPPTPTPL
;
A
#
# COMPACT_ATOMS: atom_id res chain seq x y z
N MET A 1 13.15 27.48 12.79
CA MET A 1 14.44 27.46 13.50
C MET A 1 15.51 27.81 12.48
N THR A 2 16.47 28.68 12.78
CA THR A 2 17.60 28.96 11.87
C THR A 2 18.81 28.09 12.22
N ARG A 3 19.78 27.96 11.30
CA ARG A 3 21.01 27.18 11.52
C ARG A 3 21.81 27.74 12.71
N GLU A 4 21.85 29.06 12.88
CA GLU A 4 22.54 29.70 14.02
C GLU A 4 21.86 29.37 15.34
N GLN A 5 20.52 29.40 15.38
CA GLN A 5 19.75 29.01 16.56
C GLN A 5 19.98 27.55 16.95
N LEU A 6 20.17 26.68 15.95
CA LEU A 6 20.45 25.26 16.17
C LEU A 6 21.86 25.03 16.74
N ILE A 7 22.87 25.68 16.18
CA ILE A 7 24.25 25.62 16.69
C ILE A 7 24.28 26.07 18.16
N ASP A 8 23.51 27.10 18.50
CA ASP A 8 23.44 27.62 19.86
C ASP A 8 22.74 26.67 20.85
N THR A 9 21.94 25.71 20.37
CA THR A 9 21.32 24.67 21.19
C THR A 9 22.16 23.39 21.33
N ILE A 10 23.05 23.12 20.36
CA ILE A 10 23.94 21.95 20.40
C ILE A 10 25.03 22.20 21.45
N GLY A 11 25.02 21.43 22.54
CA GLY A 11 26.07 21.44 23.56
C GLY A 11 25.81 22.27 24.82
N LYS A 12 24.75 23.09 24.91
CA LYS A 12 24.55 23.96 26.10
C LYS A 12 24.03 23.26 27.36
N ASN A 13 23.55 22.01 27.30
CA ASN A 13 22.90 21.35 28.46
C ASN A 13 23.13 19.83 28.58
N GLY A 14 24.05 19.23 27.82
CA GLY A 14 24.26 17.76 27.80
C GLY A 14 23.02 16.95 27.35
N ARG A 15 21.96 17.62 26.87
CA ARG A 15 20.75 16.99 26.35
C ARG A 15 20.90 16.71 24.87
N ARG A 16 20.55 15.49 24.48
CA ARG A 16 20.46 15.04 23.08
C ARG A 16 19.51 15.96 22.32
N LEU A 17 19.93 16.39 21.14
CA LEU A 17 19.10 17.19 20.24
C LEU A 17 17.87 16.35 19.82
N SER A 18 16.67 16.84 20.11
CA SER A 18 15.43 16.16 19.70
C SER A 18 14.63 17.05 18.75
N MET A 19 14.43 16.54 17.55
CA MET A 19 13.61 17.12 16.49
C MET A 19 12.65 16.08 15.90
N LYS A 20 12.10 15.24 16.78
CA LYS A 20 11.11 14.22 16.43
C LYS A 20 9.89 14.88 15.76
N ALA A 21 9.46 14.32 14.63
CA ALA A 21 8.30 14.78 13.85
C ALA A 21 8.36 16.24 13.38
N ALA A 22 9.54 16.86 13.34
CA ALA A 22 9.72 18.22 12.86
C ALA A 22 9.75 18.27 11.31
N ASP A 23 9.25 19.37 10.74
CA ASP A 23 9.49 19.70 9.32
C ASP A 23 10.81 20.45 9.19
N LEU A 24 11.76 19.79 8.55
CA LEU A 24 13.14 20.22 8.35
C LEU A 24 13.51 20.10 6.86
N THR A 25 12.50 20.20 5.99
CA THR A 25 12.67 20.13 4.53
C THR A 25 13.69 21.19 4.07
N GLY A 26 14.77 20.76 3.41
CA GLY A 26 15.80 21.66 2.89
C GLY A 26 16.72 22.29 3.95
N PHE A 27 16.64 21.87 5.22
CA PHE A 27 17.46 22.44 6.29
C PHE A 27 18.94 22.08 6.15
N ASP A 28 19.82 23.01 6.54
CA ASP A 28 21.28 22.83 6.46
C ASP A 28 21.89 22.40 7.80
N PHE A 29 22.26 21.12 7.87
CA PHE A 29 22.96 20.44 8.96
C PHE A 29 24.44 20.22 8.69
N SER A 30 25.00 20.79 7.62
CA SER A 30 26.37 20.48 7.20
C SER A 30 27.41 20.80 8.28
N GLY A 31 28.29 19.83 8.52
CA GLY A 31 29.39 19.90 9.49
C GLY A 31 28.98 19.93 10.97
N LEU A 32 27.70 19.70 11.31
CA LEU A 32 27.24 19.74 12.70
C LEU A 32 27.49 18.41 13.43
N ASP A 33 27.76 18.52 14.74
CA ASP A 33 27.73 17.37 15.65
C ASP A 33 26.29 17.11 16.11
N LEU A 34 25.74 16.01 15.61
CA LEU A 34 24.38 15.53 15.85
C LEU A 34 24.43 14.12 16.49
N THR A 35 25.51 13.82 17.21
CA THR A 35 25.68 12.55 17.92
C THR A 35 24.48 12.30 18.85
N GLN A 36 23.88 11.12 18.72
CA GLN A 36 22.68 10.69 19.47
C GLN A 36 21.44 11.60 19.29
N ALA A 37 21.36 12.37 18.21
CA ALA A 37 20.18 13.17 17.90
C ALA A 37 18.95 12.30 17.59
N ASP A 38 17.75 12.76 17.96
CA ASP A 38 16.47 12.09 17.70
C ASP A 38 15.71 12.84 16.59
N PHE A 39 15.68 12.24 15.40
CA PHE A 39 15.00 12.72 14.19
C PHE A 39 13.82 11.82 13.81
N ARG A 40 13.32 10.97 14.70
CA ARG A 40 12.27 10.01 14.34
C ARG A 40 11.05 10.71 13.76
N PHE A 41 10.47 10.15 12.70
CA PHE A 41 9.31 10.72 12.00
C PHE A 41 9.49 12.13 11.41
N ALA A 42 10.71 12.69 11.39
CA ALA A 42 10.94 14.03 10.85
C ALA A 42 10.86 14.04 9.30
N ASP A 43 10.46 15.18 8.74
CA ASP A 43 10.54 15.43 7.30
C ASP A 43 11.88 16.12 7.00
N LEU A 44 12.83 15.36 6.45
CA LEU A 44 14.20 15.77 6.14
C LEU A 44 14.45 15.82 4.63
N ARG A 45 13.38 15.93 3.82
CA ARG A 45 13.51 15.94 2.36
C ARG A 45 14.44 17.06 1.92
N ARG A 46 15.40 16.74 1.07
CA ARG A 46 16.41 17.70 0.55
C ARG A 46 17.26 18.39 1.63
N ALA A 47 17.28 17.89 2.86
CA ALA A 47 18.15 18.43 3.91
C ALA A 47 19.63 18.17 3.57
N ASN A 48 20.51 19.06 4.02
CA ASN A 48 21.95 18.98 3.78
C ASN A 48 22.69 18.53 5.04
N PHE A 49 23.11 17.27 5.09
CA PHE A 49 23.92 16.67 6.15
C PHE A 49 25.38 16.46 5.75
N ARG A 50 25.88 17.17 4.73
CA ARG A 50 27.25 16.99 4.25
C ARG A 50 28.28 17.14 5.38
N GLY A 51 29.10 16.11 5.61
CA GLY A 51 30.12 16.10 6.65
C GLY A 51 29.60 16.16 8.10
N ALA A 52 28.30 15.92 8.32
CA ALA A 52 27.73 15.93 9.67
C ALA A 52 28.10 14.66 10.46
N ILE A 53 28.19 14.77 11.79
CA ILE A 53 28.44 13.64 12.69
C ILE A 53 27.10 13.18 13.27
N LEU A 54 26.60 12.02 12.82
CA LEU A 54 25.30 11.43 13.16
C LEU A 54 25.45 10.12 13.95
N ARG A 55 26.57 9.94 14.67
CA ARG A 55 26.87 8.71 15.39
C ARG A 55 25.75 8.38 16.37
N GLN A 56 25.22 7.16 16.33
CA GLN A 56 24.12 6.69 17.17
C GLN A 56 22.85 7.56 17.12
N ALA A 57 22.66 8.37 16.07
CA ALA A 57 21.44 9.15 15.88
C ALA A 57 20.26 8.22 15.52
N ASP A 58 19.05 8.58 15.95
CA ASP A 58 17.83 7.86 15.60
C ASP A 58 17.05 8.64 14.52
N LEU A 59 17.15 8.18 13.28
CA LEU A 59 16.43 8.73 12.14
C LEU A 59 15.20 7.87 11.78
N SER A 60 14.85 6.85 12.56
CA SER A 60 13.84 5.87 12.13
C SER A 60 12.50 6.52 11.76
N TYR A 61 11.89 6.03 10.68
CA TYR A 61 10.67 6.57 10.07
C TYR A 61 10.77 8.00 9.51
N ALA A 62 11.97 8.60 9.43
CA ALA A 62 12.15 9.92 8.82
C ALA A 62 12.12 9.86 7.28
N ASN A 63 11.73 10.98 6.65
CA ASN A 63 11.77 11.11 5.20
C ASN A 63 13.04 11.85 4.76
N LEU A 64 14.04 11.14 4.27
CA LEU A 64 15.31 11.66 3.77
C LEU A 64 15.33 11.83 2.25
N THR A 65 14.18 11.77 1.55
CA THR A 65 14.15 11.81 0.08
C THR A 65 14.89 13.03 -0.48
N GLY A 66 15.91 12.80 -1.30
CA GLY A 66 16.74 13.84 -1.90
C GLY A 66 17.75 14.50 -0.96
N ALA A 67 17.95 14.00 0.26
CA ALA A 67 18.89 14.57 1.21
C ALA A 67 20.36 14.33 0.80
N ASN A 68 21.25 15.22 1.24
CA ASN A 68 22.69 15.13 0.99
C ASN A 68 23.43 14.68 2.25
N LEU A 69 23.86 13.43 2.33
CA LEU A 69 24.64 12.83 3.42
C LEU A 69 26.10 12.55 2.98
N THR A 70 26.62 13.26 1.97
CA THR A 70 28.00 13.07 1.51
C THR A 70 29.00 13.30 2.66
N ASP A 71 29.96 12.40 2.83
CA ASP A 71 30.99 12.44 3.88
C ASP A 71 30.46 12.46 5.33
N ALA A 72 29.19 12.10 5.57
CA ALA A 72 28.61 12.08 6.92
C ALA A 72 29.04 10.84 7.74
N ASP A 73 29.20 10.99 9.06
CA ASP A 73 29.50 9.87 9.96
C ASP A 73 28.22 9.29 10.58
N LEU A 74 27.73 8.16 10.07
CA LEU A 74 26.51 7.47 10.50
C LEU A 74 26.81 6.24 11.36
N TYR A 75 27.98 6.16 12.00
CA TYR A 75 28.36 5.02 12.84
C TYR A 75 27.27 4.66 13.87
N GLU A 76 26.77 3.42 13.83
CA GLU A 76 25.67 2.92 14.67
C GLU A 76 24.35 3.72 14.63
N ALA A 77 24.13 4.55 13.61
CA ALA A 77 22.87 5.28 13.44
C ALA A 77 21.69 4.34 13.10
N ASN A 78 20.48 4.70 13.51
CA ASN A 78 19.26 3.97 13.19
C ASN A 78 18.50 4.66 12.05
N LEU A 79 18.52 4.05 10.85
CA LEU A 79 17.81 4.49 9.65
C LEU A 79 16.68 3.53 9.24
N ASN A 80 16.18 2.72 10.18
CA ASN A 80 15.10 1.79 9.89
C ASN A 80 13.83 2.52 9.40
N PHE A 81 13.19 1.98 8.36
CA PHE A 81 11.96 2.53 7.78
C PHE A 81 12.07 3.98 7.24
N CYS A 82 13.29 4.46 6.96
CA CYS A 82 13.48 5.78 6.35
C CYS A 82 13.15 5.78 4.85
N GLY A 83 12.62 6.90 4.36
CA GLY A 83 12.55 7.18 2.92
C GLY A 83 13.90 7.68 2.41
N LEU A 84 14.66 6.85 1.67
CA LEU A 84 16.01 7.17 1.20
C LEU A 84 16.09 7.42 -0.32
N SER A 85 14.96 7.57 -1.00
CA SER A 85 14.92 7.82 -2.46
C SER A 85 15.76 9.06 -2.81
N ASP A 86 16.62 8.97 -3.84
CA ASP A 86 17.49 10.05 -4.31
C ASP A 86 18.43 10.65 -3.23
N THR A 87 18.70 9.93 -2.15
CA THR A 87 19.61 10.39 -1.09
C THR A 87 21.07 10.16 -1.49
N ASN A 88 21.92 11.18 -1.35
CA ASN A 88 23.34 11.07 -1.65
C ASN A 88 24.13 10.62 -0.40
N LEU A 89 24.64 9.39 -0.41
CA LEU A 89 25.45 8.79 0.67
C LEU A 89 26.93 8.63 0.30
N THR A 90 27.41 9.29 -0.78
CA THR A 90 28.81 9.14 -1.21
C THR A 90 29.78 9.50 -0.09
N GLY A 91 30.69 8.59 0.26
CA GLY A 91 31.69 8.84 1.31
C GLY A 91 31.16 8.77 2.75
N ALA A 92 29.88 8.46 2.98
CA ALA A 92 29.33 8.35 4.33
C ALA A 92 29.85 7.08 5.06
N ASN A 93 30.19 7.22 6.34
CA ASN A 93 30.56 6.10 7.20
C ASN A 93 29.30 5.40 7.73
N MET A 94 29.01 4.19 7.24
CA MET A 94 27.80 3.43 7.58
C MET A 94 28.07 2.25 8.51
N GLU A 95 29.27 2.15 9.10
CA GLU A 95 29.63 1.02 9.96
C GLU A 95 28.68 0.91 11.17
N GLY A 96 28.04 -0.25 11.36
CA GLY A 96 27.07 -0.49 12.42
C GLY A 96 25.69 0.20 12.24
N ALA A 97 25.50 0.99 11.18
CA ALA A 97 24.23 1.64 10.91
C ALA A 97 23.13 0.61 10.59
N LYS A 98 21.94 0.78 11.18
CA LYS A 98 20.77 -0.10 10.96
C LYS A 98 19.92 0.48 9.85
N VAL A 99 19.75 -0.25 8.75
CA VAL A 99 19.06 0.24 7.53
C VAL A 99 17.97 -0.73 7.05
N ASN A 100 17.24 -1.34 7.99
CA ASN A 100 16.21 -2.31 7.65
C ASN A 100 14.97 -1.60 7.10
N PHE A 101 14.40 -2.15 6.01
CA PHE A 101 13.18 -1.65 5.37
C PHE A 101 13.25 -0.19 4.87
N SER A 102 14.43 0.38 4.74
CA SER A 102 14.61 1.70 4.13
C SER A 102 14.47 1.59 2.61
N VAL A 103 13.62 2.42 2.01
CA VAL A 103 13.37 2.35 0.56
C VAL A 103 14.50 3.07 -0.19
N GLY A 104 15.50 2.32 -0.60
CA GLY A 104 16.67 2.79 -1.34
C GLY A 104 16.92 1.96 -2.60
N GLN A 105 16.05 2.09 -3.61
CA GLN A 105 16.40 1.73 -4.99
C GLN A 105 15.71 2.67 -5.97
N SER A 106 16.52 3.57 -6.53
CA SER A 106 16.33 4.15 -7.85
C SER A 106 16.69 3.09 -8.90
N GLN A 107 15.73 2.25 -9.30
CA GLN A 107 15.58 2.12 -10.75
C GLN A 107 14.82 3.36 -11.20
N PRO A 108 15.15 3.97 -12.35
CA PRO A 108 14.23 4.91 -12.95
C PRO A 108 12.99 4.08 -13.28
N TYR A 109 12.01 4.08 -12.38
CA TYR A 109 10.64 3.98 -12.82
C TYR A 109 10.53 5.12 -13.80
N SER A 110 10.67 4.75 -15.06
CA SER A 110 10.32 5.60 -16.17
C SER A 110 9.01 6.23 -15.74
N THR A 111 9.01 7.55 -15.60
CA THR A 111 7.83 8.33 -15.92
C THR A 111 7.56 8.17 -17.42
N ALA A 112 7.53 6.94 -17.94
CA ALA A 112 6.47 6.54 -18.81
C ALA A 112 5.24 6.90 -18.00
N LYS A 113 4.73 8.11 -18.27
CA LYS A 113 3.32 8.24 -18.54
C LYS A 113 2.92 6.89 -19.11
N LEU A 114 2.19 6.09 -18.33
CA LEU A 114 1.31 5.07 -18.91
C LEU A 114 0.83 5.71 -20.21
N PRO A 115 1.14 5.14 -21.39
CA PRO A 115 0.77 5.76 -22.64
C PRO A 115 -0.68 6.15 -22.44
N ALA A 116 -0.96 7.46 -22.52
CA ALA A 116 -2.30 7.94 -22.24
C ALA A 116 -3.18 7.09 -23.13
N GLU A 117 -3.96 6.18 -22.52
CA GLU A 117 -4.78 5.28 -23.31
C GLU A 117 -5.56 6.21 -24.23
N PRO A 118 -5.50 5.99 -25.57
CA PRO A 118 -6.21 6.85 -26.47
C PRO A 118 -7.65 6.84 -25.95
N ILE A 119 -8.17 8.05 -25.66
CA ILE A 119 -9.57 8.23 -25.29
C ILE A 119 -10.35 7.62 -26.45
N THR A 120 -10.75 6.37 -26.28
CA THR A 120 -11.41 5.57 -27.29
C THR A 120 -12.88 5.67 -26.99
N LEU A 121 -13.71 5.74 -28.02
CA LEU A 121 -15.16 5.86 -27.85
C LEU A 121 -15.67 4.73 -26.94
N THR A 122 -15.04 3.55 -27.01
CA THR A 122 -15.31 2.35 -26.21
C THR A 122 -15.10 2.56 -24.71
N THR A 123 -14.05 3.25 -24.27
CA THR A 123 -13.78 3.51 -22.83
C THR A 123 -14.74 4.54 -22.22
N ILE A 124 -15.26 5.48 -23.02
CA ILE A 124 -16.31 6.41 -22.59
C ILE A 124 -17.68 5.70 -22.52
N LEU A 125 -17.96 4.80 -23.47
CA LEU A 125 -19.23 4.06 -23.58
C LEU A 125 -19.41 2.98 -22.48
N GLN A 126 -18.34 2.45 -21.90
CA GLN A 126 -18.38 1.30 -20.99
C GLN A 126 -18.82 1.62 -19.54
N LYS A 127 -19.09 2.88 -19.18
CA LYS A 127 -19.63 3.20 -17.85
C LYS A 127 -21.15 3.00 -17.76
N PRO A 128 -21.67 2.33 -16.72
CA PRO A 128 -23.10 2.26 -16.46
C PRO A 128 -23.69 3.67 -16.28
N GLY A 129 -24.76 3.98 -16.99
CA GLY A 129 -25.49 5.26 -16.93
C GLY A 129 -24.98 6.34 -17.90
N TRP A 130 -23.77 6.85 -17.71
CA TRP A 130 -23.27 8.00 -18.50
C TRP A 130 -22.71 7.63 -19.87
N GLY A 131 -22.10 6.45 -20.02
CA GLY A 131 -21.58 5.99 -21.30
C GLY A 131 -22.68 5.77 -22.32
N LEU A 132 -23.79 5.15 -21.90
CA LEU A 132 -24.99 4.96 -22.71
C LEU A 132 -25.62 6.29 -23.14
N LEU A 133 -25.71 7.27 -22.24
CA LEU A 133 -26.31 8.58 -22.53
C LEU A 133 -25.45 9.40 -23.49
N ILE A 134 -24.14 9.45 -23.25
CA ILE A 134 -23.18 10.13 -24.15
C ILE A 134 -23.13 9.44 -25.51
N GLY A 135 -23.13 8.11 -25.53
CA GLY A 135 -23.21 7.30 -26.74
C GLY A 135 -24.49 7.52 -27.53
N ALA A 136 -25.64 7.54 -26.85
CA ALA A 136 -26.94 7.79 -27.45
C ALA A 136 -27.03 9.22 -28.02
N LEU A 137 -26.46 10.22 -27.34
CA LEU A 137 -26.44 11.60 -27.79
C LEU A 137 -25.52 11.81 -28.99
N LEU A 138 -24.31 11.23 -28.98
CA LEU A 138 -23.41 11.22 -30.14
C LEU A 138 -24.03 10.48 -31.33
N GLY A 139 -24.68 9.34 -31.08
CA GLY A 139 -25.42 8.59 -32.09
C GLY A 139 -26.58 9.39 -32.69
N ALA A 140 -27.38 10.06 -31.87
CA ALA A 140 -28.48 10.91 -32.32
C ALA A 140 -27.99 12.12 -33.15
N LEU A 141 -26.87 12.73 -32.75
CA LEU A 141 -26.27 13.86 -33.46
C LEU A 141 -25.67 13.42 -34.81
N LEU A 142 -25.06 12.24 -34.88
CA LEU A 142 -24.61 11.62 -36.14
C LEU A 142 -25.78 11.31 -37.06
N ILE A 143 -26.88 10.72 -36.54
CA ILE A 143 -28.08 10.43 -37.33
C ILE A 143 -28.70 11.71 -37.87
N TYR A 144 -28.83 12.74 -37.03
CA TYR A 144 -29.38 14.03 -37.44
C TYR A 144 -28.48 14.73 -38.48
N GLY A 145 -27.16 14.72 -38.27
CA GLY A 145 -26.17 15.27 -39.21
C GLY A 145 -26.21 14.56 -40.57
N CYS A 146 -26.23 13.22 -40.58
CA CYS A 146 -26.37 12.44 -41.80
C CYS A 146 -27.70 12.72 -42.52
N ASN A 147 -28.81 12.78 -41.79
CA ASN A 147 -30.12 13.11 -42.36
C ASN A 147 -30.16 14.52 -42.94
N ALA A 148 -29.55 15.51 -42.28
CA ALA A 148 -29.42 16.87 -42.79
C ALA A 148 -28.60 16.89 -44.09
N ILE A 149 -27.46 16.19 -44.16
CA ILE A 149 -26.65 16.09 -45.38
C ILE A 149 -27.47 15.49 -46.52
N VAL A 150 -28.19 14.38 -46.28
CA VAL A 150 -29.04 13.74 -47.28
C VAL A 150 -30.17 14.68 -47.74
N TYR A 151 -30.82 15.35 -46.80
CA TYR A 151 -31.92 16.29 -47.08
C TYR A 151 -31.47 17.47 -47.93
N PHE A 152 -30.39 18.15 -47.54
CA PHE A 152 -29.85 19.27 -48.31
C PHE A 152 -29.27 18.82 -49.65
N THR A 153 -28.66 17.63 -49.73
CA THR A 153 -28.21 17.06 -51.00
C THR A 153 -29.39 16.83 -51.94
N ASN A 154 -30.50 16.28 -51.44
CA ASN A 154 -31.71 16.09 -52.22
C ASN A 154 -32.29 17.44 -52.72
N LEU A 155 -32.33 18.46 -51.86
CA LEU A 155 -32.74 19.81 -52.24
C LEU A 155 -31.84 20.44 -53.31
N ILE A 156 -30.53 20.22 -53.23
CA ILE A 156 -29.57 20.71 -54.23
C ILE A 156 -29.79 20.04 -55.59
N VAL A 157 -30.08 18.73 -55.61
CA VAL A 157 -30.28 17.98 -56.87
C VAL A 157 -31.66 18.24 -57.49
N THR A 158 -32.69 18.46 -56.68
CA THR A 158 -34.08 18.63 -57.14
C THR A 158 -34.46 20.08 -57.43
N ALA A 159 -33.73 21.06 -56.89
CA ALA A 159 -34.00 22.47 -57.13
C ALA A 159 -33.65 22.86 -58.57
N LYS A 160 -34.65 23.39 -59.29
CA LYS A 160 -34.49 23.92 -60.65
C LYS A 160 -33.96 25.36 -60.68
N ASP A 161 -34.06 26.07 -59.56
CA ASP A 161 -33.66 27.47 -59.46
C ASP A 161 -32.20 27.61 -58.97
N PRO A 162 -31.30 28.21 -59.77
CA PRO A 162 -29.89 28.40 -59.41
C PRO A 162 -29.68 29.17 -58.10
N ALA A 163 -30.56 30.13 -57.77
CA ALA A 163 -30.41 30.94 -56.56
C ALA A 163 -30.73 30.11 -55.29
N LEU A 164 -31.78 29.28 -55.33
CA LEU A 164 -32.13 28.32 -54.28
C LEU A 164 -31.02 27.26 -54.09
N VAL A 165 -30.45 26.74 -55.18
CA VAL A 165 -29.31 25.80 -55.11
C VAL A 165 -28.12 26.44 -54.40
N GLY A 166 -27.82 27.71 -54.69
CA GLY A 166 -26.75 28.45 -54.03
C GLY A 166 -27.00 28.69 -52.54
N LEU A 167 -28.25 29.00 -52.15
CA LEU A 167 -28.66 29.12 -50.74
C LEU A 167 -28.45 27.80 -49.98
N TYR A 168 -28.88 26.67 -50.54
CA TYR A 168 -28.71 25.36 -49.88
C TYR A 168 -27.23 24.98 -49.73
N ARG A 169 -26.39 25.27 -50.73
CA ARG A 169 -24.93 25.08 -50.62
C ARG A 169 -24.32 25.93 -49.51
N PHE A 170 -24.73 27.20 -49.44
CA PHE A 170 -24.31 28.11 -48.37
C PHE A 170 -24.66 27.55 -46.98
N LEU A 171 -25.92 27.15 -46.76
CA LEU A 171 -26.38 26.62 -45.47
C LEU A 171 -25.62 25.34 -45.06
N VAL A 172 -25.31 24.44 -46.01
CA VAL A 172 -24.52 23.23 -45.72
C VAL A 172 -23.10 23.59 -45.32
N VAL A 173 -22.42 24.44 -46.09
CA VAL A 173 -21.04 24.85 -45.80
C VAL A 173 -20.96 25.58 -44.47
N GLN A 174 -21.93 26.46 -44.19
CA GLN A 174 -22.04 27.18 -42.92
C GLN A 174 -22.11 26.21 -41.73
N ASN A 175 -23.10 25.31 -41.72
CA ASN A 175 -23.26 24.33 -40.63
C ASN A 175 -22.05 23.40 -40.45
N MET A 176 -21.42 22.96 -41.55
CA MET A 176 -20.22 22.13 -41.46
C MET A 176 -19.03 22.92 -40.90
N SER A 177 -18.86 24.17 -41.32
CA SER A 177 -17.79 25.04 -40.83
C SER A 177 -17.93 25.32 -39.34
N ASP A 178 -19.15 25.61 -38.86
CA ASP A 178 -19.41 25.85 -37.45
C ASP A 178 -19.11 24.62 -36.59
N GLY A 179 -19.57 23.44 -37.01
CA GLY A 179 -19.32 22.19 -36.30
C GLY A 179 -17.83 21.85 -36.20
N VAL A 180 -17.08 21.95 -37.30
CA VAL A 180 -15.64 21.64 -37.33
C VAL A 180 -14.83 22.65 -36.53
N VAL A 181 -15.07 23.95 -36.74
CA VAL A 181 -14.34 25.01 -36.04
C VAL A 181 -14.62 24.93 -34.54
N MET A 182 -15.88 24.77 -34.13
CA MET A 182 -16.23 24.64 -32.72
C MET A 182 -15.56 23.44 -32.07
N PHE A 183 -15.63 22.26 -32.70
CA PHE A 183 -15.00 21.04 -32.16
C PHE A 183 -13.50 21.23 -31.93
N LEU A 184 -12.77 21.68 -32.96
CA LEU A 184 -11.32 21.86 -32.89
C LEU A 184 -10.93 22.94 -31.87
N LEU A 185 -11.68 24.04 -31.84
CA LEU A 185 -11.44 25.16 -30.95
C LEU A 185 -11.66 24.78 -29.48
N VAL A 186 -12.79 24.13 -29.18
CA VAL A 186 -13.07 23.64 -27.82
C VAL A 186 -12.06 22.59 -27.40
N TRP A 187 -11.72 21.64 -28.29
CA TRP A 187 -10.71 20.61 -28.00
C TRP A 187 -9.34 21.24 -27.67
N ALA A 188 -8.85 22.16 -28.51
CA ALA A 188 -7.58 22.84 -28.29
C ALA A 188 -7.56 23.68 -26.99
N LEU A 189 -8.63 24.43 -26.74
CA LEU A 189 -8.77 25.23 -25.51
C LEU A 189 -8.91 24.35 -24.27
N SER A 190 -9.53 23.18 -24.38
CA SER A 190 -9.81 22.29 -23.24
C SER A 190 -8.54 21.84 -22.51
N ILE A 191 -7.41 21.72 -23.22
CA ILE A 191 -6.12 21.32 -22.63
C ILE A 191 -5.49 22.51 -21.91
N ARG A 192 -5.46 23.67 -22.57
CA ARG A 192 -4.83 24.90 -22.04
C ARG A 192 -5.60 25.44 -20.83
N LEU A 193 -6.92 25.46 -20.90
CA LEU A 193 -7.81 25.91 -19.81
C LEU A 193 -7.75 24.99 -18.59
N ALA A 194 -7.59 23.68 -18.80
CA ALA A 194 -7.45 22.73 -17.69
C ALA A 194 -6.17 22.98 -16.87
N ARG A 195 -5.11 23.55 -17.49
CA ARG A 195 -3.84 23.87 -16.82
C ARG A 195 -3.81 25.27 -16.21
N THR A 196 -4.41 26.25 -16.89
CA THR A 196 -4.27 27.68 -16.54
C THR A 196 -5.39 28.20 -15.63
N VAL A 197 -6.59 27.61 -15.69
CA VAL A 197 -7.76 28.11 -14.98
C VAL A 197 -8.22 27.07 -13.98
N ALA A 198 -8.13 27.38 -12.68
CA ALA A 198 -8.51 26.45 -11.61
C ALA A 198 -10.04 26.25 -11.51
N LYS A 199 -10.82 27.34 -11.59
CA LYS A 199 -12.28 27.29 -11.38
C LYS A 199 -13.02 26.79 -12.65
N PRO A 200 -13.88 25.76 -12.55
CA PRO A 200 -14.52 25.16 -13.73
C PRO A 200 -15.45 26.12 -14.46
N TRP A 201 -16.26 26.91 -13.76
CA TRP A 201 -17.18 27.88 -14.38
C TRP A 201 -16.44 28.94 -15.23
N LYS A 202 -15.23 29.34 -14.84
CA LYS A 202 -14.41 30.28 -15.63
C LYS A 202 -13.99 29.66 -16.97
N ARG A 203 -13.74 28.35 -17.01
CA ARG A 203 -13.42 27.63 -18.26
C ARG A 203 -14.60 27.66 -19.22
N HIS A 204 -15.81 27.40 -18.71
CA HIS A 204 -17.05 27.47 -19.49
C HIS A 204 -17.32 28.89 -20.01
N LEU A 205 -17.10 29.91 -19.18
CA LEU A 205 -17.24 31.31 -19.60
C LEU A 205 -16.27 31.65 -20.74
N ILE A 206 -14.98 31.30 -20.61
CA ILE A 206 -13.97 31.56 -21.65
C ILE A 206 -14.33 30.85 -22.94
N VAL A 207 -14.70 29.56 -22.88
CA VAL A 207 -15.12 28.82 -24.08
C VAL A 207 -16.35 29.45 -24.72
N THR A 208 -17.34 29.86 -23.93
CA THR A 208 -18.55 30.54 -24.43
C THR A 208 -18.20 31.81 -25.19
N VAL A 209 -17.33 32.67 -24.63
CA VAL A 209 -16.91 33.92 -25.30
C VAL A 209 -16.13 33.63 -26.58
N VAL A 210 -15.19 32.68 -26.56
CA VAL A 210 -14.38 32.38 -27.75
C VAL A 210 -15.20 31.73 -28.86
N VAL A 211 -16.10 30.79 -28.52
CA VAL A 211 -17.00 30.15 -29.51
C VAL A 211 -17.95 31.20 -30.10
N LEU A 212 -18.49 32.10 -29.29
CA LEU A 212 -19.35 33.18 -29.77
C LEU A 212 -18.63 34.08 -30.79
N ILE A 213 -17.40 34.52 -30.48
CA ILE A 213 -16.59 35.34 -31.40
C ILE A 213 -16.28 34.56 -32.68
N SER A 214 -15.86 33.30 -32.54
CA SER A 214 -15.53 32.44 -33.67
C SER A 214 -16.73 32.22 -34.59
N PHE A 215 -17.92 31.99 -34.02
CA PHE A 215 -19.16 31.83 -34.76
C PHE A 215 -19.41 33.04 -35.66
N PHE A 216 -19.35 34.26 -35.12
CA PHE A 216 -19.57 35.46 -35.92
C PHE A 216 -18.53 35.63 -37.04
N VAL A 217 -17.25 35.36 -36.75
CA VAL A 217 -16.18 35.49 -37.75
C VAL A 217 -16.36 34.50 -38.89
N VAL A 218 -16.61 33.22 -38.57
CA VAL A 218 -16.78 32.16 -39.57
C VAL A 218 -18.03 32.41 -40.41
N ASN A 219 -19.17 32.65 -39.77
CA ASN A 219 -20.45 32.88 -40.46
C ASN A 219 -20.41 34.10 -41.38
N THR A 220 -19.77 35.19 -40.94
CA THR A 220 -19.57 36.38 -41.78
C THR A 220 -18.70 36.04 -43.00
N GLY A 221 -17.61 35.31 -42.80
CA GLY A 221 -16.72 34.90 -43.89
C GLY A 221 -17.43 34.00 -44.91
N VAL A 222 -18.14 32.98 -44.46
CA VAL A 222 -18.89 32.05 -45.33
C VAL A 222 -20.02 32.78 -46.07
N TYR A 223 -20.69 33.73 -45.41
CA TYR A 223 -21.71 34.57 -46.05
C TYR A 223 -21.13 35.36 -47.23
N TYR A 224 -20.01 36.08 -47.04
CA TYR A 224 -19.42 36.87 -48.12
C TYR A 224 -18.83 36.02 -49.26
N LEU A 225 -18.28 34.84 -48.93
CA LEU A 225 -17.65 33.97 -49.94
C LEU A 225 -18.66 33.18 -50.77
N ILE A 226 -19.74 32.69 -50.15
CA ILE A 226 -20.65 31.71 -50.78
C ILE A 226 -22.10 32.21 -50.77
N GLY A 227 -22.58 32.75 -49.66
CA GLY A 227 -24.00 33.07 -49.47
C GLY A 227 -24.50 34.32 -50.20
N LYS A 228 -23.68 35.39 -50.22
CA LYS A 228 -24.09 36.73 -50.67
C LYS A 228 -24.69 36.75 -52.08
N PRO A 229 -24.07 36.15 -53.13
CA PRO A 229 -24.62 36.20 -54.48
C PRO A 229 -26.02 35.58 -54.60
N SER A 230 -26.28 34.50 -53.87
CA SER A 230 -27.55 33.78 -53.91
C SER A 230 -28.63 34.45 -53.05
N ILE A 231 -28.24 34.97 -51.88
CA ILE A 231 -29.15 35.67 -50.96
C ILE A 231 -29.60 37.00 -51.57
N ASP A 232 -28.69 37.78 -52.13
CA ASP A 232 -29.01 39.07 -52.77
C ASP A 232 -29.97 38.88 -53.96
N GLU A 233 -29.85 37.79 -54.70
CA GLU A 233 -30.73 37.46 -55.82
C GLU A 233 -32.12 36.99 -55.38
N LEU A 234 -32.21 36.27 -54.25
CA LEU A 234 -33.48 35.85 -53.65
C LEU A 234 -34.23 37.02 -52.99
N LYS A 235 -33.52 38.00 -52.43
CA LYS A 235 -34.10 39.21 -51.82
C LYS A 235 -34.84 40.12 -52.80
N LYS A 236 -34.49 40.06 -54.10
CA LYS A 236 -35.17 40.85 -55.16
C LYS A 236 -36.54 40.28 -55.55
N ARG A 237 -36.91 39.09 -55.09
CA ARG A 237 -38.13 38.39 -55.51
C ARG A 237 -39.33 38.80 -54.66
N PRO A 238 -40.55 38.84 -55.22
CA PRO A 238 -41.77 39.25 -54.50
C PRO A 238 -42.21 38.29 -53.37
N GLN A 239 -41.77 37.03 -53.41
CA GLN A 239 -41.84 36.07 -52.30
C GLN A 239 -40.49 36.00 -51.56
N GLY A 240 -39.87 37.15 -51.32
CA GLY A 240 -38.53 37.24 -50.72
C GLY A 240 -38.43 36.46 -49.41
N ILE A 241 -37.22 36.01 -49.08
CA ILE A 241 -36.93 35.42 -47.78
C ILE A 241 -37.24 36.50 -46.74
N ASP A 242 -38.27 36.31 -45.92
CA ASP A 242 -38.55 37.22 -44.82
C ASP A 242 -37.29 37.36 -43.95
N ASP A 243 -36.85 38.61 -43.69
CA ASP A 243 -35.73 38.94 -42.77
C ASP A 243 -36.01 38.53 -41.30
N THR A 244 -37.07 37.76 -41.05
CA THR A 244 -37.58 37.37 -39.74
C THR A 244 -36.99 36.07 -39.22
N ALA A 245 -36.18 35.34 -39.99
CA ALA A 245 -35.50 34.14 -39.51
C ALA A 245 -34.59 34.51 -38.33
N PRO A 246 -34.89 34.06 -37.10
CA PRO A 246 -34.19 34.51 -35.91
C PRO A 246 -32.84 33.80 -35.79
N TRP A 247 -31.87 34.25 -36.60
CA TRP A 247 -30.53 33.69 -36.74
C TRP A 247 -29.79 33.54 -35.39
N PHE A 248 -30.15 34.37 -34.41
CA PHE A 248 -29.61 34.32 -33.05
C PHE A 248 -29.96 33.04 -32.29
N PHE A 249 -31.01 32.28 -32.66
CA PHE A 249 -31.26 30.98 -32.02
C PHE A 249 -30.24 29.91 -32.45
N TYR A 250 -29.62 30.07 -33.62
CA TYR A 250 -28.63 29.09 -34.10
C TYR A 250 -27.34 29.14 -33.28
N VAL A 251 -26.91 30.32 -32.79
CA VAL A 251 -25.72 30.40 -31.92
C VAL A 251 -25.94 29.75 -30.55
N ILE A 252 -27.18 29.71 -30.05
CA ILE A 252 -27.49 29.09 -28.77
C ILE A 252 -27.20 27.59 -28.83
N GLY A 253 -27.51 26.94 -29.96
CA GLY A 253 -27.18 25.53 -30.20
C GLY A 253 -25.68 25.26 -30.06
N ASP A 254 -24.86 26.04 -30.74
CA ASP A 254 -23.40 25.88 -30.71
C ASP A 254 -22.81 26.12 -29.32
N LEU A 255 -23.31 27.12 -28.59
CA LEU A 255 -22.86 27.39 -27.23
C LEU A 255 -23.21 26.26 -26.26
N LEU A 256 -24.41 25.68 -26.37
CA LEU A 256 -24.82 24.54 -25.56
C LEU A 256 -23.97 23.31 -25.84
N VAL A 257 -23.79 22.96 -27.13
CA VAL A 257 -22.98 21.80 -27.52
C VAL A 257 -21.52 22.00 -27.12
N ALA A 258 -20.95 23.19 -27.29
CA ALA A 258 -19.57 23.50 -26.90
C ALA A 258 -19.35 23.33 -25.39
N ASN A 259 -20.26 23.85 -24.57
CA ASN A 259 -20.16 23.75 -23.11
C ASN A 259 -20.38 22.31 -22.62
N PHE A 260 -21.33 21.60 -23.22
CA PHE A 260 -21.58 20.20 -22.91
C PHE A 260 -20.39 19.31 -23.31
N PHE A 261 -19.80 19.54 -24.48
CA PHE A 261 -18.60 18.85 -24.94
C PHE A 261 -17.41 19.12 -24.02
N LEU A 262 -17.20 20.37 -23.60
CA LEU A 262 -16.18 20.71 -22.62
C LEU A 262 -16.39 19.99 -21.28
N TYR A 263 -17.63 19.88 -20.81
CA TYR A 263 -17.97 19.15 -19.59
C TYR A 263 -17.60 17.66 -19.70
N ILE A 264 -17.99 16.99 -20.79
CA ILE A 264 -17.64 15.58 -21.04
C ILE A 264 -16.12 15.38 -21.03
N LEU A 265 -15.37 16.22 -21.75
CA LEU A 265 -13.91 16.14 -21.79
C LEU A 265 -13.24 16.37 -20.42
N GLN A 266 -13.85 17.18 -19.54
CA GLN A 266 -13.34 17.40 -18.19
C GLN A 266 -13.65 16.21 -17.27
N GLN A 267 -14.87 15.68 -17.33
CA GLN A 267 -15.28 14.52 -16.54
C GLN A 267 -14.49 13.26 -16.91
N GLY A 268 -14.27 13.01 -18.20
CA GLY A 268 -13.43 11.91 -18.67
C GLY A 268 -12.04 11.95 -18.04
N ARG A 269 -11.38 13.11 -18.09
CA ARG A 269 -10.03 13.30 -17.51
C ARG A 269 -9.99 13.13 -16.00
N GLN A 270 -11.01 13.60 -15.27
CA GLN A 270 -11.09 13.41 -13.82
C GLN A 270 -11.24 11.93 -13.46
N MET A 271 -12.04 11.19 -14.21
CA MET A 271 -12.25 9.77 -13.96
C MET A 271 -11.02 8.93 -14.25
N THR A 272 -10.32 9.17 -15.37
CA THR A 272 -9.06 8.48 -15.65
C THR A 272 -8.06 8.69 -14.52
N ARG A 273 -7.93 9.93 -14.01
CA ARG A 273 -7.03 10.21 -12.87
C ARG A 273 -7.39 9.43 -11.61
N LYS A 274 -8.68 9.42 -11.24
CA LYS A 274 -9.15 8.68 -10.07
C LYS A 274 -8.93 7.18 -10.20
N LEU A 275 -9.17 6.63 -11.39
CA LEU A 275 -8.97 5.20 -11.65
C LEU A 275 -7.49 4.82 -11.51
N THR A 276 -6.59 5.56 -12.15
CA THR A 276 -5.14 5.35 -12.04
C THR A 276 -4.66 5.49 -10.59
N GLU A 277 -5.22 6.42 -9.82
CA GLU A 277 -4.89 6.60 -8.40
C GLU A 277 -5.36 5.39 -7.56
N GLN A 278 -6.55 4.86 -7.83
CA GLN A 278 -7.06 3.65 -7.16
C GLN A 278 -6.24 2.41 -7.50
N GLU A 279 -5.85 2.21 -8.76
CA GLU A 279 -4.98 1.11 -9.19
C GLU A 279 -3.62 1.17 -8.49
N PHE A 280 -3.04 2.38 -8.38
CA PHE A 280 -1.77 2.57 -7.67
C PHE A 280 -1.90 2.27 -6.17
N GLN A 281 -2.99 2.67 -5.52
CA GLN A 281 -3.26 2.35 -4.12
C GLN A 281 -3.40 0.84 -3.90
N LEU A 282 -4.12 0.15 -4.79
CA LEU A 282 -4.33 -1.29 -4.72
C LEU A 282 -3.00 -2.05 -4.85
N LEU A 283 -2.17 -1.66 -5.82
CA LEU A 283 -0.84 -2.25 -6.03
C LEU A 283 0.06 -2.07 -4.80
N ASN A 284 0.01 -0.90 -4.15
CA ASN A 284 0.77 -0.66 -2.92
C ASN A 284 0.29 -1.51 -1.75
N LEU A 285 -1.03 -1.67 -1.59
CA LEU A 285 -1.60 -2.54 -0.56
C LEU A 285 -1.19 -3.99 -0.78
N GLU A 286 -1.25 -4.48 -2.03
CA GLU A 286 -0.81 -5.83 -2.37
C GLU A 286 0.67 -6.04 -2.06
N LYS A 287 1.53 -5.09 -2.45
CA LYS A 287 2.97 -5.13 -2.12
C LYS A 287 3.23 -5.14 -0.61
N LEU A 288 2.53 -4.32 0.16
CA LEU A 288 2.65 -4.29 1.62
C LEU A 288 2.20 -5.61 2.24
N LYS A 289 1.10 -6.19 1.74
CA LYS A 289 0.62 -7.51 2.17
C LYS A 289 1.65 -8.59 1.91
N THR A 290 2.15 -8.72 0.68
CA THR A 290 3.16 -9.72 0.33
C THR A 290 4.43 -9.53 1.15
N ARG A 291 4.84 -8.28 1.42
CA ARG A 291 5.98 -7.99 2.28
C ARG A 291 5.76 -8.45 3.71
N ALA A 292 4.59 -8.14 4.29
CA ALA A 292 4.24 -8.59 5.63
C ALA A 292 4.18 -10.13 5.74
N GLU A 293 3.66 -10.80 4.70
CA GLU A 293 3.66 -12.27 4.62
C GLU A 293 5.09 -12.83 4.56
N LEU A 294 5.98 -12.24 3.75
CA LEU A 294 7.40 -12.62 3.69
C LEU A 294 8.12 -12.40 5.02
N ASP A 295 7.89 -11.26 5.66
CA ASP A 295 8.51 -10.95 6.95
C ASP A 295 7.99 -11.90 8.06
N ALA A 296 6.69 -12.23 8.04
CA ALA A 296 6.10 -13.23 8.94
C ALA A 296 6.65 -14.64 8.68
N LEU A 297 6.88 -15.02 7.42
CA LEU A 297 7.52 -16.29 7.06
C LEU A 297 8.98 -16.33 7.51
N GLN A 298 9.75 -15.26 7.32
CA GLN A 298 11.14 -15.17 7.81
C GLN A 298 11.20 -15.23 9.34
N ALA A 299 10.24 -14.65 10.05
CA ALA A 299 10.17 -14.70 11.50
C ALA A 299 9.89 -16.10 12.08
N LYS A 300 9.37 -17.05 11.27
CA LYS A 300 9.11 -18.43 11.73
C LYS A 300 10.40 -19.21 12.07
N ILE A 301 11.57 -18.76 11.61
CA ILE A 301 12.85 -19.40 11.93
C ILE A 301 13.68 -18.45 12.79
N ASN A 302 14.02 -18.85 14.02
CA ASN A 302 14.91 -18.08 14.89
C ASN A 302 16.37 -18.23 14.40
N PRO A 303 16.97 -17.22 13.73
CA PRO A 303 18.29 -17.39 13.11
C PRO A 303 19.39 -17.61 14.15
N HIS A 304 19.26 -16.97 15.31
CA HIS A 304 20.23 -17.07 16.39
C HIS A 304 20.24 -18.48 17.00
N PHE A 305 19.08 -19.12 17.16
CA PHE A 305 18.99 -20.52 17.57
C PHE A 305 19.72 -21.42 16.57
N LEU A 306 19.47 -21.23 15.27
CA LEU A 306 20.09 -22.02 14.21
C LEU A 306 21.62 -21.87 14.19
N TYR A 307 22.13 -20.64 14.24
CA TYR A 307 23.58 -20.40 14.31
C TYR A 307 24.23 -21.08 15.51
N ASN A 308 23.60 -21.01 16.68
CA ASN A 308 24.11 -21.67 17.87
C ASN A 308 24.08 -23.19 17.76
N ALA A 309 23.02 -23.77 17.21
CA ALA A 309 22.93 -25.21 16.99
C ALA A 309 24.03 -25.69 16.04
N LEU A 310 24.26 -24.97 14.94
CA LEU A 310 25.33 -25.30 13.98
C LEU A 310 26.72 -25.19 14.59
N ASN A 311 26.97 -24.17 15.42
CA ASN A 311 28.25 -24.03 16.13
C ASN A 311 28.48 -25.16 17.15
N SER A 312 27.42 -25.58 17.86
CA SER A 312 27.49 -26.74 18.76
C SER A 312 27.80 -28.02 18.00
N ILE A 313 27.15 -28.26 16.85
CA ILE A 313 27.47 -29.39 15.97
C ILE A 313 28.95 -29.32 15.55
N ALA A 314 29.41 -28.17 15.05
CA ALA A 314 30.79 -28.01 14.60
C ALA A 314 31.82 -28.29 15.71
N SER A 315 31.53 -27.94 16.97
CA SER A 315 32.37 -28.27 18.11
C SER A 315 32.31 -29.76 18.48
N LEU A 316 31.13 -30.39 18.38
CA LEU A 316 30.92 -31.80 18.75
C LEU A 316 31.46 -32.77 17.71
N VAL A 317 31.54 -32.40 16.42
CA VAL A 317 31.97 -33.31 15.33
C VAL A 317 33.32 -33.97 15.60
N HIS A 318 34.24 -33.30 16.28
CA HIS A 318 35.54 -33.86 16.65
C HIS A 318 35.56 -34.49 18.05
N ASP A 319 34.85 -33.90 19.02
CA ASP A 319 34.93 -34.29 20.42
C ASP A 319 33.97 -35.44 20.79
N ASP A 320 32.76 -35.44 20.22
CA ASP A 320 31.69 -36.40 20.48
C ASP A 320 30.80 -36.55 19.23
N PRO A 321 31.23 -37.36 18.23
CA PRO A 321 30.53 -37.51 16.96
C PRO A 321 29.10 -38.04 17.10
N GLU A 322 28.84 -38.89 18.09
CA GLU A 322 27.51 -39.44 18.36
C GLU A 322 26.53 -38.34 18.77
N LYS A 323 26.94 -37.44 19.68
CA LYS A 323 26.11 -36.27 20.03
C LYS A 323 25.94 -35.29 18.87
N ALA A 324 26.94 -35.14 18.01
CA ALA A 324 26.82 -34.30 16.81
C ALA A 324 25.78 -34.86 15.83
N GLU A 325 25.77 -36.18 15.63
CA GLU A 325 24.75 -36.88 14.84
C GLU A 325 23.36 -36.73 15.46
N GLU A 326 23.24 -36.95 16.78
CA GLU A 326 21.99 -36.76 17.52
C GLU A 326 21.44 -35.34 17.34
N MET A 327 22.28 -34.31 17.52
CA MET A 327 21.88 -32.91 17.35
C MET A 327 21.43 -32.61 15.91
N THR A 328 22.06 -33.22 14.91
CA THR A 328 21.68 -33.07 13.50
C THR A 328 20.31 -33.69 13.23
N LEU A 329 20.03 -34.87 13.77
CA LEU A 329 18.73 -35.54 13.66
C LEU A 329 17.62 -34.77 14.37
N LEU A 330 17.89 -34.27 15.58
CA LEU A 330 16.95 -33.44 16.34
C LEU A 330 16.62 -32.14 15.59
N LEU A 331 17.62 -31.49 14.99
CA LEU A 331 17.42 -30.27 14.21
C LEU A 331 16.58 -30.54 12.95
N SER A 332 16.85 -31.64 12.23
CA SER A 332 16.03 -32.10 11.10
C SER A 332 14.57 -32.35 11.50
N LYS A 333 14.37 -33.04 12.64
CA LYS A 333 13.04 -33.28 13.21
C LYS A 333 12.32 -31.96 13.52
N LEU A 334 13.01 -31.01 14.16
CA LEU A 334 12.46 -29.70 14.50
C LEU A 334 12.08 -28.87 13.27
N PHE A 335 12.92 -28.85 12.22
CA PHE A 335 12.60 -28.19 10.96
C PHE A 335 11.38 -28.78 10.28
N ARG A 336 11.27 -30.12 10.25
CA ARG A 336 10.11 -30.79 9.64
C ARG A 336 8.79 -30.36 10.30
N TYR A 337 8.76 -30.15 11.62
CA TYR A 337 7.57 -29.61 12.29
C TYR A 337 7.32 -28.13 12.01
N SER A 338 8.39 -27.33 11.89
CA SER A 338 8.27 -25.89 11.62
C SER A 338 7.90 -25.57 10.17
N THR A 339 8.26 -26.40 9.20
CA THR A 339 8.06 -26.14 7.76
C THR A 339 7.01 -27.05 7.11
N GLY A 340 6.65 -28.17 7.74
CA GLY A 340 5.82 -29.22 7.12
C GLY A 340 4.32 -29.13 7.37
N ARG A 341 3.79 -28.01 7.88
CA ARG A 341 2.35 -27.84 8.17
C ARG A 341 1.78 -26.65 7.41
N ASP A 342 1.22 -26.95 6.23
CA ASP A 342 0.43 -25.99 5.46
C ASP A 342 -0.94 -25.78 6.11
N GLY A 343 -1.25 -24.54 6.48
CA GLY A 343 -2.63 -24.03 6.57
C GLY A 343 -3.47 -24.36 7.82
N ASP A 344 -3.17 -25.41 8.59
CA ASP A 344 -4.01 -25.75 9.75
C ASP A 344 -3.68 -24.89 10.98
N LEU A 345 -4.68 -24.13 11.47
CA LEU A 345 -4.54 -23.27 12.65
C LEU A 345 -4.36 -24.07 13.96
N PHE A 346 -4.77 -25.34 13.98
CA PHE A 346 -4.83 -26.20 15.15
C PHE A 346 -3.98 -27.48 14.96
N SER A 347 -3.33 -27.95 16.02
CA SER A 347 -2.61 -29.24 16.08
C SER A 347 -3.02 -30.01 17.32
N SER A 348 -2.69 -31.31 17.38
CA SER A 348 -2.90 -32.05 18.62
C SER A 348 -1.94 -31.55 19.71
N LEU A 349 -2.33 -31.66 20.98
CA LEU A 349 -1.43 -31.39 22.10
C LEU A 349 -0.19 -32.29 22.04
N THR A 350 -0.33 -33.52 21.54
CA THR A 350 0.79 -34.45 21.32
C THR A 350 1.85 -33.83 20.42
N ASP A 351 1.42 -33.24 19.30
CA ASP A 351 2.32 -32.60 18.34
C ASP A 351 3.08 -31.42 18.95
N GLU A 352 2.37 -30.56 19.69
CA GLU A 352 2.96 -29.40 20.37
C GLU A 352 3.99 -29.84 21.42
N LEU A 353 3.67 -30.87 22.22
CA LEU A 353 4.59 -31.42 23.23
C LEU A 353 5.79 -32.12 22.60
N GLU A 354 5.62 -32.80 21.48
CA GLU A 354 6.74 -33.42 20.76
C GLU A 354 7.70 -32.36 20.20
N MET A 355 7.17 -31.25 19.69
CA MET A 355 7.96 -30.12 19.25
C MET A 355 8.73 -29.48 20.40
N VAL A 356 8.07 -29.24 21.55
CA VAL A 356 8.69 -28.71 22.76
C VAL A 356 9.79 -29.63 23.31
N ARG A 357 9.55 -30.94 23.35
CA ARG A 357 10.56 -31.94 23.74
C ARG A 357 11.76 -31.91 22.82
N THR A 358 11.53 -31.92 21.51
CA THR A 358 12.61 -31.87 20.51
C THR A 358 13.44 -30.59 20.67
N TYR A 359 12.80 -29.44 20.87
CA TYR A 359 13.48 -28.17 21.11
C TYR A 359 14.33 -28.19 22.40
N LEU A 360 13.76 -28.68 23.51
CA LEU A 360 14.49 -28.81 24.78
C LEU A 360 15.66 -29.78 24.70
N GLN A 361 15.55 -30.87 23.92
CA GLN A 361 16.65 -31.80 23.68
C GLN A 361 17.80 -31.13 22.92
N VAL A 362 17.50 -30.34 21.87
CA VAL A 362 18.55 -29.58 21.15
C VAL A 362 19.29 -28.64 22.10
N GLU A 363 18.56 -27.90 22.94
CA GLU A 363 19.18 -27.01 23.92
C GLU A 363 19.91 -27.78 25.04
N GLN A 364 19.44 -28.96 25.41
CA GLN A 364 20.13 -29.82 26.39
C GLN A 364 21.47 -30.32 25.85
N VAL A 365 21.55 -30.72 24.58
CA VAL A 365 22.83 -31.08 23.95
C VAL A 365 23.80 -29.89 23.99
N ARG A 366 23.29 -28.68 23.70
CA ARG A 366 24.08 -27.44 23.71
C ARG A 366 24.57 -27.01 25.10
N PHE A 367 23.72 -27.11 26.12
CA PHE A 367 24.05 -26.71 27.50
C PHE A 367 24.64 -27.86 28.32
N GLY A 368 24.66 -29.09 27.79
CA GLY A 368 25.12 -30.29 28.47
C GLY A 368 24.37 -30.51 29.79
N ASN A 369 25.11 -30.94 30.82
CA ASN A 369 24.57 -31.23 32.15
C ASN A 369 24.00 -30.00 32.89
N ARG A 370 24.11 -28.80 32.30
CA ARG A 370 23.60 -27.56 32.89
C ARG A 370 22.11 -27.35 32.62
N LEU A 371 21.48 -28.10 31.72
CA LEU A 371 20.04 -28.01 31.48
C LEU A 371 19.38 -29.35 31.76
N THR A 372 18.42 -29.32 32.68
CA THR A 372 17.51 -30.43 32.96
C THR A 372 16.09 -30.01 32.61
N PHE A 373 15.30 -30.92 32.07
CA PHE A 373 13.91 -30.63 31.79
C PHE A 373 13.01 -31.83 32.02
N THR A 374 11.73 -31.57 32.31
CA THR A 374 10.67 -32.56 32.41
C THR A 374 9.46 -32.13 31.59
N VAL A 375 8.73 -33.08 31.01
CA VAL A 375 7.51 -32.82 30.24
C VAL A 375 6.46 -33.86 30.63
N ASP A 376 5.59 -33.46 31.56
CA ASP A 376 4.61 -34.33 32.20
C ASP A 376 3.18 -33.96 31.82
N ILE A 377 2.34 -34.99 31.65
CA ILE A 377 0.91 -34.86 31.39
C ILE A 377 0.13 -35.68 32.42
N SER A 378 -0.79 -35.05 33.14
CA SER A 378 -1.51 -35.72 34.23
C SER A 378 -2.47 -36.80 33.73
N ASN A 379 -3.04 -36.63 32.53
CA ASN A 379 -3.94 -37.60 31.93
C ASN A 379 -3.60 -37.79 30.44
N PRO A 380 -3.26 -39.02 30.00
CA PRO A 380 -2.98 -39.32 28.59
C PRO A 380 -4.12 -38.98 27.62
N ALA A 381 -5.37 -38.91 28.07
CA ALA A 381 -6.51 -38.54 27.22
C ALA A 381 -6.42 -37.10 26.68
N LEU A 382 -5.71 -36.21 27.38
CA LEU A 382 -5.52 -34.81 26.97
C LEU A 382 -4.68 -34.69 25.69
N ASN A 383 -3.88 -35.70 25.35
CA ASN A 383 -3.01 -35.74 24.16
C ASN A 383 -3.77 -35.55 22.84
N ALA A 384 -5.04 -35.97 22.80
CA ALA A 384 -5.88 -35.89 21.61
C ALA A 384 -6.53 -34.50 21.41
N LEU A 385 -6.45 -33.61 22.39
CA LEU A 385 -7.04 -32.27 22.30
C LEU A 385 -6.38 -31.47 21.18
N ARG A 386 -7.20 -30.76 20.40
CA ARG A 386 -6.76 -29.87 19.32
C ARG A 386 -6.63 -28.45 19.85
N LEU A 387 -5.42 -27.91 19.82
CA LEU A 387 -5.09 -26.57 20.30
C LEU A 387 -4.48 -25.74 19.18
N PRO A 388 -4.56 -24.40 19.25
CA PRO A 388 -3.84 -23.52 18.34
C PRO A 388 -2.36 -23.84 18.38
N GLN A 389 -1.71 -23.82 17.21
CA GLN A 389 -0.28 -24.13 17.14
C GLN A 389 0.58 -23.06 17.85
N PHE A 390 1.73 -23.48 18.38
CA PHE A 390 2.77 -22.63 18.95
C PHE A 390 2.30 -21.84 20.18
N LEU A 391 1.74 -22.55 21.17
CA LEU A 391 1.39 -21.98 22.48
C LEU A 391 2.51 -22.20 23.50
N LEU A 392 3.11 -23.38 23.54
CA LEU A 392 4.12 -23.74 24.53
C LEU A 392 5.52 -23.37 24.07
N GLN A 393 5.83 -23.55 22.78
CA GLN A 393 7.17 -23.32 22.25
C GLN A 393 7.70 -21.90 22.57
N PRO A 394 6.98 -20.78 22.30
CA PRO A 394 7.54 -19.45 22.57
C PRO A 394 7.77 -19.19 24.07
N ILE A 395 7.00 -19.84 24.95
CA ILE A 395 7.16 -19.73 26.40
C ILE A 395 8.44 -20.46 26.83
N VAL A 396 8.66 -21.67 26.31
CA VAL A 396 9.86 -22.47 26.58
C VAL A 396 11.12 -21.78 26.03
N GLU A 397 11.05 -21.22 24.81
CA GLU A 397 12.13 -20.41 24.24
C GLU A 397 12.48 -19.22 25.13
N ASN A 398 11.47 -18.51 25.65
CA ASN A 398 11.68 -17.40 26.57
C ASN A 398 12.29 -17.85 27.91
N ALA A 399 11.86 -18.99 28.44
CA ALA A 399 12.42 -19.57 29.66
C ALA A 399 13.91 -19.89 29.49
N ILE A 400 14.34 -20.45 28.36
CA ILE A 400 15.75 -20.70 28.09
C ILE A 400 16.51 -19.39 27.90
N LYS A 401 16.02 -18.51 27.03
CA LYS A 401 16.74 -17.28 26.63
C LYS A 401 16.91 -16.29 27.77
N HIS A 402 15.87 -16.09 28.58
CA HIS A 402 15.86 -15.10 29.65
C HIS A 402 16.11 -15.73 31.03
N GLY A 403 15.67 -16.97 31.23
CA GLY A 403 15.80 -17.67 32.50
C GLY A 403 17.14 -18.39 32.68
N ILE A 404 17.54 -19.20 31.70
CA ILE A 404 18.67 -20.13 31.84
C ILE A 404 19.96 -19.62 31.21
N ALA A 405 19.92 -19.05 30.01
CA ALA A 405 21.11 -18.72 29.21
C ALA A 405 22.07 -17.73 29.88
N LYS A 406 21.57 -16.91 30.82
CA LYS A 406 22.37 -15.90 31.55
C LYS A 406 22.85 -16.38 32.93
N ARG A 407 22.48 -17.59 33.36
CA ARG A 407 22.88 -18.14 34.67
C ARG A 407 24.18 -18.92 34.55
N ALA A 408 24.95 -18.99 35.63
CA ALA A 408 26.08 -19.90 35.77
C ALA A 408 25.66 -21.28 36.29
N GLU A 409 24.64 -21.31 37.15
CA GLU A 409 24.07 -22.52 37.77
C GLU A 409 23.29 -23.40 36.79
N SER A 410 22.93 -24.62 37.23
CA SER A 410 22.10 -25.55 36.45
C SER A 410 20.68 -25.01 36.29
N GLY A 411 20.24 -24.91 35.04
CA GLY A 411 18.88 -24.59 34.64
C GLY A 411 17.96 -25.79 34.71
N ARG A 412 16.72 -25.54 35.15
CA ARG A 412 15.65 -26.52 35.18
C ARG A 412 14.40 -25.93 34.52
N ILE A 413 13.79 -26.69 33.62
CA ILE A 413 12.52 -26.35 32.97
C ILE A 413 11.53 -27.50 33.16
N ASP A 414 10.39 -27.23 33.77
CA ASP A 414 9.34 -28.25 33.94
C ASP A 414 8.07 -27.82 33.19
N VAL A 415 7.68 -28.63 32.20
CA VAL A 415 6.43 -28.44 31.45
C VAL A 415 5.41 -29.41 32.00
N ARG A 416 4.28 -28.90 32.51
CA ARG A 416 3.22 -29.69 33.13
C ARG A 416 1.88 -29.37 32.52
N ILE A 417 1.20 -30.40 32.01
CA ILE A 417 -0.14 -30.26 31.43
C ILE A 417 -1.15 -31.04 32.27
N TYR A 418 -2.19 -30.35 32.75
CA TYR A 418 -3.18 -30.95 33.64
C TYR A 418 -4.55 -30.31 33.48
N GLU A 419 -5.58 -31.03 33.92
CA GLU A 419 -6.95 -30.54 33.97
C GLU A 419 -7.32 -30.19 35.41
N LYS A 420 -7.95 -29.02 35.61
CA LYS A 420 -8.46 -28.58 36.92
C LYS A 420 -9.59 -27.58 36.74
N ASN A 421 -10.71 -27.80 37.46
CA ASN A 421 -11.88 -26.91 37.48
C ASN A 421 -12.47 -26.63 36.08
N ASP A 422 -12.56 -27.63 35.20
CA ASP A 422 -13.02 -27.51 33.79
C ASP A 422 -12.11 -26.69 32.86
N TYR A 423 -10.88 -26.40 33.29
CA TYR A 423 -9.84 -25.79 32.47
C TYR A 423 -8.70 -26.77 32.22
N LEU A 424 -8.19 -26.75 30.99
CA LEU A 424 -6.90 -27.27 30.63
C LEU A 424 -5.84 -26.24 31.03
N HIS A 425 -4.87 -26.67 31.83
CA HIS A 425 -3.74 -25.86 32.27
C HIS A 425 -2.48 -26.33 31.57
N LEU A 426 -1.82 -25.40 30.87
CA LEU A 426 -0.52 -25.59 30.24
C LEU A 426 0.50 -24.76 31.03
N CYS A 427 1.36 -25.43 31.79
CA CYS A 427 2.29 -24.78 32.71
C CYS A 427 3.73 -24.95 32.24
N VAL A 428 4.50 -23.86 32.22
CA VAL A 428 5.94 -23.89 32.01
C VAL A 428 6.61 -23.21 33.20
N HIS A 429 7.35 -24.00 33.98
CA HIS A 429 8.18 -23.55 35.09
C HIS A 429 9.63 -23.45 34.66
N ASP A 430 10.33 -22.43 35.15
CA ASP A 430 11.78 -22.35 35.10
C ASP A 430 12.35 -21.85 36.43
N ASN A 431 13.57 -22.27 36.76
CA ASN A 431 14.28 -21.83 37.98
C ASN A 431 15.07 -20.52 37.79
N GLY A 432 14.79 -19.76 36.73
CA GLY A 432 15.40 -18.47 36.42
C GLY A 432 14.99 -17.31 37.35
N PRO A 433 15.49 -16.08 37.11
CA PRO A 433 15.08 -14.91 37.89
C PRO A 433 13.57 -14.66 37.78
N ALA A 434 12.97 -14.12 38.86
CA ALA A 434 11.56 -13.77 38.90
C ALA A 434 11.16 -12.82 37.77
N PHE A 435 9.89 -12.89 37.35
CA PHE A 435 9.31 -11.94 36.42
C PHE A 435 9.29 -10.54 37.06
N PRO A 436 9.76 -9.48 36.38
CA PRO A 436 9.71 -8.12 36.91
C PRO A 436 8.27 -7.62 37.03
N ASP A 437 8.01 -6.77 38.03
CA ASP A 437 6.66 -6.25 38.34
C ASP A 437 6.05 -5.40 37.20
N ASP A 438 6.90 -4.77 36.38
CA ASP A 438 6.51 -3.98 35.20
C ASP A 438 6.70 -4.76 33.89
N MET A 439 6.20 -5.99 33.85
CA MET A 439 6.13 -6.77 32.61
C MET A 439 5.02 -6.24 31.70
N GLY A 440 5.28 -5.13 31.03
CA GLY A 440 4.68 -4.84 29.73
C GLY A 440 5.16 -5.90 28.74
N GLY A 441 4.50 -7.06 28.72
CA GLY A 441 4.93 -8.32 28.11
C GLY A 441 5.79 -8.19 26.86
N GLY A 442 6.95 -8.86 26.86
CA GLY A 442 7.79 -8.96 25.67
C GLY A 442 6.99 -9.47 24.45
N TYR A 443 7.34 -8.99 23.26
CA TYR A 443 6.60 -9.18 22.00
C TYR A 443 6.09 -10.62 21.74
N GLY A 444 6.82 -11.66 22.16
CA GLY A 444 6.43 -13.07 21.96
C GLY A 444 5.27 -13.55 22.85
N LEU A 445 5.18 -13.07 24.10
CA LEU A 445 4.13 -13.49 25.05
C LEU A 445 2.82 -12.73 24.83
N ARG A 446 2.91 -11.45 24.43
CA ARG A 446 1.74 -10.66 24.02
C ARG A 446 1.04 -11.27 22.81
N SER A 447 1.82 -11.83 21.87
CA SER A 447 1.25 -12.55 20.73
C SER A 447 0.46 -13.80 21.13
N ILE A 448 0.83 -14.48 22.22
CA ILE A 448 0.07 -15.64 22.73
C ILE A 448 -1.22 -15.16 23.39
N GLN A 449 -1.16 -14.12 24.23
CA GLN A 449 -2.36 -13.50 24.83
C GLN A 449 -3.34 -13.02 23.77
N ASP A 450 -2.87 -12.26 22.77
CA ASP A 450 -3.71 -11.76 21.67
C ASP A 450 -4.33 -12.92 20.86
N LYS A 451 -3.55 -13.99 20.60
CA LYS A 451 -4.03 -15.20 19.90
C LYS A 451 -5.12 -15.92 20.71
N LEU A 452 -4.92 -16.10 22.01
CA LEU A 452 -5.89 -16.77 22.88
C LEU A 452 -7.15 -15.94 23.05
N HIS A 453 -7.04 -14.62 23.21
CA HIS A 453 -8.19 -13.73 23.28
C HIS A 453 -9.00 -13.72 21.97
N LEU A 454 -8.35 -13.74 20.81
CA LEU A 454 -9.03 -13.82 19.51
C LEU A 454 -9.82 -15.14 19.32
N LEU A 455 -9.27 -16.26 19.80
CA LEU A 455 -9.85 -17.59 19.57
C LEU A 455 -10.83 -18.01 20.68
N TYR A 456 -10.59 -17.62 21.92
CA TYR A 456 -11.35 -18.08 23.08
C TYR A 456 -12.01 -16.96 23.87
N GLY A 457 -11.70 -15.69 23.60
CA GLY A 457 -12.23 -14.56 24.36
C GLY A 457 -11.84 -14.67 25.84
N ASP A 458 -12.83 -14.58 26.73
CA ASP A 458 -12.64 -14.70 28.18
C ASP A 458 -12.53 -16.16 28.68
N ASP A 459 -12.67 -17.15 27.79
CA ASP A 459 -12.54 -18.57 28.13
C ASP A 459 -11.07 -19.07 28.12
N ALA A 460 -10.11 -18.18 27.86
CA ALA A 460 -8.69 -18.46 28.00
C ALA A 460 -7.93 -17.29 28.62
N ASP A 461 -6.91 -17.59 29.42
CA ASP A 461 -6.06 -16.59 30.07
C ASP A 461 -4.59 -17.03 30.15
N VAL A 462 -3.69 -16.07 30.31
CA VAL A 462 -2.25 -16.29 30.50
C VAL A 462 -1.79 -15.53 31.73
N GLU A 463 -1.41 -16.27 32.77
CA GLU A 463 -0.92 -15.72 34.03
C GLU A 463 0.59 -15.91 34.19
N PHE A 464 1.23 -14.91 34.79
CA PHE A 464 2.62 -14.97 35.23
C PHE A 464 2.65 -15.07 36.75
N GLN A 465 3.18 -16.17 37.27
CA GLN A 465 3.23 -16.41 38.71
C GLN A 465 4.70 -16.46 39.14
N ASN A 466 5.06 -15.69 40.17
CA ASN A 466 6.37 -15.75 40.81
C ASN A 466 6.38 -16.63 42.08
N PHE A 467 5.24 -16.74 42.76
CA PHE A 467 5.07 -17.49 44.01
C PHE A 467 3.84 -18.42 43.92
N PRO A 468 3.86 -19.64 44.50
CA PRO A 468 4.96 -20.27 45.25
C PRO A 468 6.09 -20.81 44.36
N LEU A 469 5.88 -20.83 43.04
CA LEU A 469 6.83 -21.30 42.04
C LEU A 469 6.77 -20.36 40.82
N LYS A 470 7.92 -20.02 40.23
CA LYS A 470 7.98 -19.18 39.03
C LYS A 470 7.43 -19.92 37.81
N GLN A 471 6.28 -19.56 37.27
CA GLN A 471 5.71 -20.26 36.12
C GLN A 471 4.87 -19.34 35.24
N VAL A 472 4.81 -19.67 33.95
CA VAL A 472 3.79 -19.15 33.03
C VAL A 472 2.68 -20.19 32.95
N LEU A 473 1.45 -19.77 33.21
CA LEU A 473 0.26 -20.63 33.23
C LEU A 473 -0.70 -20.15 32.15
N ILE A 474 -0.95 -21.00 31.15
CA ILE A 474 -2.08 -20.81 30.23
C ILE A 474 -3.24 -21.65 30.73
N SER A 475 -4.42 -21.06 30.85
CA SER A 475 -5.66 -21.77 31.20
C SER A 475 -6.65 -21.64 30.05
N ILE A 476 -7.21 -22.74 29.56
CA ILE A 476 -8.21 -22.76 28.47
C ILE A 476 -9.39 -23.64 28.88
N ARG A 477 -10.61 -23.14 28.75
CA ARG A 477 -11.82 -23.89 29.12
C ARG A 477 -12.04 -25.09 28.21
N LEU A 478 -12.15 -26.29 28.79
CA LEU A 478 -12.24 -27.56 28.04
C LEU A 478 -13.43 -27.62 27.08
N ALA A 479 -14.59 -27.07 27.48
CA ALA A 479 -15.79 -27.04 26.65
C ALA A 479 -15.60 -26.29 25.31
N ARG A 480 -14.65 -25.34 25.24
CA ARG A 480 -14.39 -24.52 24.05
C ARG A 480 -13.37 -25.14 23.10
N ILE A 481 -12.51 -26.02 23.62
CA ILE A 481 -11.49 -26.74 22.83
C ILE A 481 -12.16 -27.70 21.81
N ASN A 482 -13.23 -28.39 22.23
CA ASN A 482 -13.92 -29.37 21.38
C ASN A 482 -14.91 -28.74 20.38
N THR A 483 -15.44 -27.54 20.64
CA THR A 483 -16.45 -26.89 19.78
C THR A 483 -15.85 -26.17 18.57
N MET A 484 -14.59 -25.71 18.64
CA MET A 484 -13.91 -25.11 17.48
C MET A 484 -13.35 -26.14 16.49
N SER A 485 -13.11 -27.38 16.92
CA SER A 485 -12.64 -28.47 16.05
C SER A 485 -13.66 -28.84 14.95
N THR A 486 -14.93 -28.49 15.13
CA THR A 486 -16.02 -28.76 14.17
C THR A 486 -16.31 -27.62 13.19
N VAL A 487 -15.76 -26.41 13.38
CA VAL A 487 -16.16 -25.22 12.59
C VAL A 487 -15.27 -24.96 11.37
N THR A 488 -14.10 -25.62 11.25
CA THR A 488 -13.14 -25.40 10.15
C THR A 488 -13.23 -26.38 8.98
N ALA A 489 -14.22 -27.29 8.95
CA ALA A 489 -14.54 -28.02 7.73
C ALA A 489 -15.24 -27.08 6.73
N SER A 490 -14.45 -26.35 5.93
CA SER A 490 -14.97 -25.53 4.84
C SER A 490 -15.81 -26.40 3.89
N PRO A 491 -16.99 -25.93 3.41
CA PRO A 491 -17.69 -26.62 2.34
C PRO A 491 -16.80 -26.59 1.09
N THR A 492 -16.68 -27.73 0.43
CA THR A 492 -16.10 -27.84 -0.90
C THR A 492 -16.81 -26.87 -1.85
N PRO A 493 -16.10 -26.10 -2.70
CA PRO A 493 -16.75 -25.27 -3.70
C PRO A 493 -17.51 -26.19 -4.69
N PRO A 494 -18.72 -25.81 -5.13
CA PRO A 494 -19.45 -26.62 -6.09
C PRO A 494 -18.67 -26.69 -7.40
N THR A 495 -18.48 -27.92 -7.88
CA THR A 495 -17.89 -28.23 -9.18
C THR A 495 -18.59 -27.42 -10.27
N PRO A 496 -17.87 -26.73 -11.18
CA PRO A 496 -18.52 -26.02 -12.28
C PRO A 496 -19.22 -27.03 -13.19
N THR A 497 -20.53 -26.86 -13.36
CA THR A 497 -21.31 -27.54 -14.40
C THR A 497 -20.76 -27.18 -15.77
N PRO A 498 -20.52 -28.15 -16.66
CA PRO A 498 -20.09 -27.86 -18.02
C PRO A 498 -21.23 -27.20 -18.79
N LEU A 499 -20.92 -26.08 -19.47
CA LEU A 499 -21.68 -25.54 -20.58
C LEU A 499 -20.84 -25.69 -21.85
#